data_AF-A0A1B8GMT8-F1
#
_entry.id   AF-A0A1B8GMT8-F1
#
_cell.length_a   1.000
_cell.length_b   1.000
_cell.length_c   1.000
_cell.angle_alpha   90.00
_cell.angle_beta   90.00
_cell.angle_gamma   90.00
#
_symmetry.space_group_name_H-M   'P 1'
#
loop_
_entity.id
_entity.type
_entity.pdbx_description
1 polymer ?
#
loop_
_entity_poly.entity_id
_entity_poly.type
_entity_poly.pdbx_seq_one_letter_code
_entity_poly.pdbx_strand_id
1 'polypeptide(L)'
;MATISHNHVKYQARLDFIQAVLQERFGLKEKAEVTPIQCDPECPFKYNNFVNRVYFNEPIIATNDGPGQPGCVPIPDDTKELIFRLANPDAEGMIRTTCIENEVATTALASAALAGFVPQIAPFVYAWGSASIESSGYFCRAWFADTIRTSGLKARSSANIILFDPKSNRITALIDYDFACMSHPSYEFLRSFDGAGGQFRGWSTDEANDGMALRHAKLHGFPSPLPPTTKDGVKWDIVKAWEDELEKLNVKIPRNMRGIDKVADVDTVQEI
;
A
#
# COMPACT_ATOMS: atom_id res chain seq x y z
N MET A 1 15.45 -9.53 30.31
CA MET A 1 16.04 -8.51 29.42
C MET A 1 15.08 -8.33 28.27
N ALA A 2 14.61 -7.11 27.99
CA ALA A 2 13.77 -6.88 26.82
C ALA A 2 14.62 -7.13 25.57
N THR A 3 14.27 -8.14 24.78
CA THR A 3 14.91 -8.45 23.51
C THR A 3 14.71 -7.23 22.60
N ILE A 4 15.79 -6.64 22.10
CA ILE A 4 15.69 -5.57 21.10
C ILE A 4 14.97 -6.19 19.89
N SER A 5 13.79 -5.67 19.56
CA SER A 5 13.07 -6.07 18.34
C SER A 5 14.01 -5.96 17.15
N HIS A 6 14.03 -6.95 16.25
CA HIS A 6 14.86 -6.92 15.04
C HIS A 6 14.62 -5.66 14.20
N ASN A 7 13.43 -5.06 14.30
CA ASN A 7 13.09 -3.81 13.63
C ASN A 7 13.72 -2.55 14.28
N HIS A 8 14.26 -2.66 15.49
CA HIS A 8 14.95 -1.56 16.19
C HIS A 8 16.48 -1.56 16.01
N VAL A 9 17.04 -2.59 15.36
CA VAL A 9 18.48 -2.65 15.01
C VAL A 9 18.87 -1.44 14.16
N LYS A 10 20.00 -0.76 14.43
CA LYS A 10 20.48 0.44 13.69
C LYS A 10 19.52 1.65 13.70
N TYR A 11 18.65 1.77 14.70
CA TYR A 11 17.69 2.87 14.83
C TYR A 11 18.31 4.27 14.66
N GLN A 12 19.32 4.61 15.45
CA GLN A 12 19.94 5.94 15.40
C GLN A 12 20.60 6.22 14.05
N ALA A 13 21.30 5.25 13.47
CA ALA A 13 21.93 5.38 12.17
C ALA A 13 20.91 5.69 11.06
N ARG A 14 19.69 5.14 11.14
CA ARG A 14 18.60 5.49 10.22
C ARG A 14 18.13 6.93 10.39
N LEU A 15 17.98 7.40 11.63
CA LEU A 15 17.60 8.80 11.88
C LEU A 15 18.66 9.77 11.37
N ASP A 16 19.93 9.48 11.64
CA ASP A 16 21.06 10.29 11.17
C ASP A 16 21.10 10.34 9.64
N PHE A 17 20.84 9.21 8.98
CA PHE A 17 20.72 9.13 7.53
C PHE A 17 19.57 9.99 6.98
N ILE A 18 18.39 9.94 7.59
CA ILE A 18 17.25 10.79 7.19
C ILE A 18 17.64 12.28 7.28
N GLN A 19 18.26 12.70 8.39
CA GLN A 19 18.70 14.09 8.55
C GLN A 19 19.71 14.51 7.49
N ALA A 20 20.69 13.65 7.17
CA ALA A 20 21.67 13.91 6.11
C ALA A 20 20.98 14.12 4.75
N VAL A 21 20.06 13.24 4.38
CA VAL A 21 19.28 13.38 3.13
C VAL A 21 18.49 14.69 3.13
N LEU A 22 17.80 15.02 4.22
CA LEU A 22 17.02 16.25 4.33
C LEU A 22 17.89 17.50 4.16
N GLN A 23 19.08 17.51 4.77
CA GLN A 23 20.04 18.60 4.63
C GLN A 23 20.58 18.71 3.19
N GLU A 24 21.01 17.59 2.60
CA GLU A 24 21.67 17.57 1.30
C GLU A 24 20.71 17.79 0.11
N ARG A 25 19.50 17.21 0.17
CA ARG A 25 18.53 17.23 -0.94
C ARG A 25 17.49 18.33 -0.84
N PHE A 26 17.16 18.76 0.38
CA PHE A 26 16.11 19.74 0.62
C PHE A 26 16.66 21.04 1.25
N GLY A 27 17.99 21.18 1.33
CA GLY A 27 18.65 22.40 1.81
C GLY A 27 18.32 22.75 3.26
N LEU A 28 17.93 21.74 4.06
CA LEU A 28 17.44 21.95 5.41
C LEU A 28 18.55 22.49 6.32
N LYS A 29 18.35 23.68 6.89
CA LYS A 29 19.35 24.35 7.76
C LYS A 29 19.30 23.86 9.21
N GLU A 30 18.12 23.51 9.70
CA GLU A 30 17.88 23.06 11.07
C GLU A 30 17.35 21.63 11.07
N LYS A 31 17.69 20.84 12.09
CA LYS A 31 17.21 19.44 12.16
C LYS A 31 15.68 19.39 12.16
N ALA A 32 15.12 18.53 11.31
CA ALA A 32 13.70 18.23 11.33
C ALA A 32 13.37 17.34 12.55
N GLU A 33 12.13 17.38 13.02
CA GLU A 33 11.63 16.37 13.94
C GLU A 33 11.32 15.10 13.14
N VAL A 34 11.97 13.98 13.48
CA VAL A 34 11.77 12.69 12.81
C VAL A 34 11.20 11.71 13.80
N THR A 35 9.95 11.31 13.57
CA THR A 35 9.22 10.37 14.43
C THR A 35 8.93 9.09 13.64
N PRO A 36 9.45 7.92 14.05
CA PRO A 36 9.04 6.66 13.45
C PRO A 36 7.54 6.45 13.62
N ILE A 37 6.87 6.08 12.54
CA ILE A 37 5.50 5.58 12.61
C ILE A 37 5.66 4.12 12.98
N GLN A 38 5.66 3.83 14.28
CA GLN A 38 5.80 2.46 14.77
C GLN A 38 4.63 1.62 14.24
N CYS A 39 4.97 0.71 13.33
CA CYS A 39 4.15 -0.45 13.07
C CYS A 39 4.40 -1.46 14.20
N ASP A 40 3.42 -2.30 14.47
CA ASP A 40 3.33 -3.27 15.58
C ASP A 40 4.68 -3.70 16.21
N PRO A 41 4.98 -3.31 17.47
CA PRO A 41 6.19 -3.71 18.20
C PRO A 41 6.34 -5.22 18.39
N GLU A 42 5.23 -5.96 18.35
CA GLU A 42 5.17 -7.41 18.49
C GLU A 42 5.23 -8.13 17.13
N CYS A 43 5.37 -7.38 16.03
CA CYS A 43 5.42 -7.96 14.69
C CYS A 43 6.55 -9.01 14.59
N PRO A 44 6.21 -10.28 14.32
CA PRO A 44 7.21 -11.34 14.23
C PRO A 44 8.06 -11.23 12.96
N PHE A 45 7.62 -10.42 11.99
CA PHE A 45 8.28 -10.23 10.70
C PHE A 45 9.11 -8.94 10.69
N LYS A 46 10.16 -8.94 9.87
CA LYS A 46 10.91 -7.72 9.57
C LYS A 46 10.04 -6.81 8.71
N TYR A 47 9.99 -5.51 9.02
CA TYR A 47 9.24 -4.57 8.17
C TYR A 47 9.90 -4.45 6.80
N ASN A 48 9.12 -4.34 5.73
CA ASN A 48 9.63 -4.04 4.40
C ASN A 48 10.30 -2.67 4.34
N ASN A 49 9.70 -1.71 5.04
CA ASN A 49 10.12 -0.32 5.07
C ASN A 49 10.07 0.22 6.51
N PHE A 50 11.05 1.04 6.89
CA PHE A 50 10.96 1.88 8.08
C PHE A 50 10.28 3.20 7.69
N VAL A 51 9.06 3.39 8.15
CA VAL A 51 8.24 4.56 7.86
C VAL A 51 8.44 5.60 8.96
N ASN A 52 8.79 6.83 8.58
CA ASN A 52 9.02 7.94 9.50
C ASN A 52 8.20 9.15 9.06
N ARG A 53 7.58 9.80 10.03
CA ARG A 53 7.02 11.13 9.88
C ARG A 53 8.14 12.14 10.08
N VAL A 54 8.24 13.10 9.17
CA VAL A 54 9.21 14.20 9.27
C VAL A 54 8.43 15.50 9.36
N TYR A 55 8.71 16.29 10.37
CA TYR A 55 8.13 17.62 10.56
C TYR A 55 9.23 18.69 10.50
N PHE A 56 9.02 19.71 9.68
CA PHE A 56 9.95 20.81 9.48
C PHE A 56 9.55 21.98 10.38
N ASN A 57 10.51 22.49 11.15
CA ASN A 57 10.30 23.67 12.00
C ASN A 57 10.06 24.93 11.17
N GLU A 58 10.72 25.02 10.02
CA GLU A 58 10.55 26.07 9.03
C GLU A 58 10.17 25.45 7.68
N PRO A 59 9.34 26.13 6.87
CA PRO A 59 9.04 25.71 5.50
C PRO A 59 10.29 25.35 4.70
N ILE A 60 10.23 24.24 3.95
CA ILE A 60 11.28 23.94 2.98
C ILE A 60 11.19 24.95 1.84
N ILE A 61 12.35 25.47 1.43
CA ILE A 61 12.55 26.15 0.16
C ILE A 61 13.23 25.14 -0.76
N ALA A 62 12.54 24.70 -1.81
CA ALA A 62 13.10 23.72 -2.74
C ALA A 62 14.40 24.25 -3.35
N THR A 63 15.53 23.59 -3.12
CA THR A 63 16.84 23.98 -3.66
C THR A 63 17.17 23.32 -5.00
N ASN A 64 16.22 22.63 -5.64
CA ASN A 64 16.51 21.72 -6.75
C ASN A 64 16.52 22.44 -8.11
N ASP A 65 17.67 23.01 -8.45
CA ASP A 65 18.02 23.47 -9.82
C ASP A 65 18.52 22.32 -10.74
N GLY A 66 18.39 21.06 -10.30
CA GLY A 66 18.82 19.86 -11.05
C GLY A 66 17.73 19.25 -11.93
N PRO A 67 18.08 18.41 -12.93
CA PRO A 67 17.10 17.65 -13.69
C PRO A 67 16.29 16.76 -12.73
N GLY A 68 14.96 16.88 -12.78
CA GLY A 68 14.05 16.14 -11.91
C GLY A 68 14.24 14.63 -12.01
N GLN A 69 14.21 13.93 -10.86
CA GLN A 69 14.27 12.47 -10.84
C GLN A 69 12.99 11.87 -11.46
N PRO A 70 13.09 10.73 -12.18
CA PRO A 70 11.92 10.06 -12.74
C PRO A 70 10.87 9.74 -11.67
N GLY A 71 9.60 10.01 -11.98
CA GLY A 71 8.47 9.77 -11.09
C GLY A 71 8.32 10.77 -9.95
N CYS A 72 9.17 11.81 -9.86
CA CYS A 72 9.06 12.87 -8.87
C CYS A 72 8.29 14.09 -9.38
N VAL A 73 7.64 14.79 -8.44
CA VAL A 73 7.09 16.12 -8.63
C VAL A 73 7.82 17.12 -7.71
N PRO A 74 7.80 18.42 -8.03
CA PRO A 74 8.33 19.43 -7.12
C PRO A 74 7.65 19.37 -5.75
N ILE A 75 8.45 19.52 -4.70
CA ILE A 75 7.92 19.73 -3.35
C ILE A 75 7.31 21.14 -3.27
N PRO A 76 6.06 21.31 -2.79
CA PRO A 76 5.46 22.63 -2.64
C PRO A 76 6.25 23.52 -1.67
N ASP A 77 6.43 24.78 -2.05
CA ASP A 77 6.91 25.84 -1.17
C ASP A 77 5.89 26.02 -0.05
N ASP A 78 6.28 25.76 1.20
CA ASP A 78 5.43 25.67 2.41
C ASP A 78 5.29 24.27 3.05
N THR A 79 5.86 23.22 2.43
CA THR A 79 5.77 21.87 2.99
C THR A 79 6.33 21.81 4.41
N LYS A 80 5.47 21.52 5.40
CA LYS A 80 5.83 21.38 6.82
C LYS A 80 5.99 19.93 7.28
N GLU A 81 5.50 18.99 6.49
CA GLU A 81 5.46 17.58 6.88
C GLU A 81 5.65 16.68 5.66
N LEU A 82 6.39 15.59 5.82
CA LEU A 82 6.50 14.53 4.83
C LEU A 82 6.59 13.13 5.47
N ILE A 83 6.41 12.10 4.64
CA ILE A 83 6.65 10.71 5.02
C ILE A 83 7.93 10.22 4.36
N PHE A 84 8.89 9.86 5.20
CA PHE A 84 10.18 9.33 4.77
C PHE A 84 10.19 7.82 4.99
N ARG A 85 10.38 7.05 3.91
CA ARG A 85 10.45 5.59 3.95
C ARG A 85 11.86 5.13 3.60
N LEU A 86 12.39 4.25 4.44
CA LEU A 86 13.68 3.59 4.23
C LEU A 86 13.43 2.11 3.92
N ALA A 87 13.96 1.61 2.81
CA ALA A 87 13.90 0.19 2.52
C ALA A 87 14.67 -0.59 3.61
N ASN A 88 14.08 -1.69 4.08
CA ASN A 88 14.76 -2.59 4.97
C ASN A 88 15.53 -3.64 4.15
N PRO A 89 16.88 -3.60 4.11
CA PRO A 89 17.67 -4.56 3.34
C PRO A 89 17.59 -5.99 3.88
N ASP A 90 17.05 -6.16 5.08
CA ASP A 90 16.90 -7.46 5.75
C ASP A 90 15.49 -8.06 5.57
N ALA A 91 14.55 -7.34 4.93
CA ALA A 91 13.20 -7.83 4.65
C ALA A 91 13.19 -8.96 3.63
N GLU A 92 12.31 -9.94 3.84
CA GLU A 92 12.17 -11.12 2.98
C GLU A 92 11.19 -10.82 1.82
N GLY A 93 11.36 -11.52 0.69
CA GLY A 93 10.45 -11.41 -0.45
C GLY A 93 10.59 -10.17 -1.34
N MET A 94 11.54 -9.27 -1.06
CA MET A 94 11.75 -8.04 -1.82
C MET A 94 13.02 -8.09 -2.68
N ILE A 95 12.92 -7.67 -3.95
CA ILE A 95 14.08 -7.48 -4.82
C ILE A 95 14.79 -6.18 -4.43
N ARG A 96 15.86 -6.31 -3.63
CA ARG A 96 16.54 -5.16 -3.01
C ARG A 96 17.09 -4.14 -4.00
N THR A 97 17.57 -4.58 -5.16
CA THR A 97 18.26 -3.70 -6.11
C THR A 97 17.32 -2.79 -6.88
N THR A 98 16.02 -3.06 -6.90
CA THR A 98 15.03 -2.33 -7.70
C THR A 98 13.76 -1.97 -6.93
N CYS A 99 13.68 -2.26 -5.62
CA CYS A 99 12.45 -2.09 -4.85
C CYS A 99 12.00 -0.63 -4.83
N ILE A 100 12.94 0.32 -4.69
CA ILE A 100 12.65 1.75 -4.66
C ILE A 100 12.16 2.22 -6.03
N GLU A 101 12.89 1.86 -7.09
CA GLU A 101 12.57 2.23 -8.46
C GLU A 101 11.20 1.69 -8.88
N ASN A 102 10.89 0.43 -8.52
CA ASN A 102 9.60 -0.20 -8.80
C ASN A 102 8.46 0.51 -8.07
N GLU A 103 8.63 0.87 -6.80
CA GLU A 103 7.60 1.54 -6.04
C GLU A 103 7.34 2.96 -6.57
N VAL A 104 8.41 3.68 -6.96
CA VAL A 104 8.29 5.01 -7.59
C VAL A 104 7.62 4.93 -8.95
N ALA A 105 8.04 3.99 -9.81
CA ALA A 105 7.44 3.79 -11.12
C ALA A 105 5.95 3.44 -11.02
N THR A 106 5.59 2.51 -10.14
CA THR A 106 4.19 2.13 -9.90
C THR A 106 3.38 3.30 -9.36
N THR A 107 3.94 4.06 -8.42
CA THR A 107 3.27 5.25 -7.87
C THR A 107 3.01 6.29 -8.95
N ALA A 108 3.97 6.52 -9.84
CA ALA A 108 3.80 7.43 -10.97
C ALA A 108 2.69 6.96 -11.92
N LEU A 109 2.64 5.65 -12.24
CA LEU A 109 1.56 5.06 -13.04
C LEU A 109 0.19 5.20 -12.36
N ALA A 110 0.11 4.89 -11.07
CA ALA A 110 -1.11 5.04 -10.29
C ALA A 110 -1.57 6.51 -10.23
N SER A 111 -0.65 7.44 -10.02
CA SER A 111 -0.93 8.87 -10.00
C SER A 111 -1.47 9.37 -11.33
N ALA A 112 -0.88 8.94 -12.45
CA ALA A 112 -1.38 9.27 -13.78
C ALA A 112 -2.78 8.68 -14.04
N ALA A 113 -2.99 7.40 -13.70
CA ALA A 113 -4.27 6.72 -13.89
C ALA A 113 -5.40 7.31 -13.02
N LEU A 114 -5.06 7.85 -11.85
CA LEU A 114 -6.01 8.37 -10.86
C LEU A 114 -6.08 9.91 -10.83
N ALA A 115 -5.48 10.59 -11.80
CA ALA A 115 -5.42 12.06 -11.85
C ALA A 115 -6.79 12.75 -11.89
N GLY A 116 -7.85 12.04 -12.30
CA GLY A 116 -9.22 12.56 -12.32
C GLY A 116 -9.94 12.54 -10.97
N PHE A 117 -9.36 11.95 -9.92
CA PHE A 117 -9.97 11.86 -8.59
C PHE A 117 -9.63 13.06 -7.73
N VAL A 118 -10.64 13.59 -7.02
CA VAL A 118 -10.49 14.70 -6.07
C VAL A 118 -11.06 14.29 -4.69
N PRO A 119 -10.26 14.36 -3.60
CA PRO A 119 -8.84 14.69 -3.59
C PRO A 119 -8.01 13.62 -4.31
N GLN A 120 -6.79 13.97 -4.71
CA GLN A 120 -5.87 13.02 -5.31
C GLN A 120 -5.53 11.93 -4.30
N ILE A 121 -5.74 10.68 -4.69
CA ILE A 121 -5.61 9.50 -3.82
C ILE A 121 -4.25 8.80 -3.96
N ALA A 122 -3.49 9.08 -5.02
CA ALA A 122 -2.14 8.56 -5.18
C ALA A 122 -1.11 9.47 -4.48
N PRO A 123 -0.05 8.92 -3.88
CA PRO A 123 0.99 9.73 -3.26
C PRO A 123 1.80 10.54 -4.26
N PHE A 124 2.30 11.68 -3.81
CA PHE A 124 3.38 12.38 -4.50
C PHE A 124 4.74 11.89 -4.01
N VAL A 125 5.64 11.63 -4.96
CA VAL A 125 7.05 11.34 -4.68
C VAL A 125 7.83 12.63 -4.93
N TYR A 126 8.64 13.06 -3.96
CA TYR A 126 9.42 14.30 -4.10
C TYR A 126 10.89 14.05 -4.37
N ALA A 127 11.44 12.97 -3.82
CA ALA A 127 12.80 12.53 -4.09
C ALA A 127 12.93 11.04 -3.76
N TRP A 128 13.92 10.38 -4.36
CA TRP A 128 14.27 9.00 -4.00
C TRP A 128 15.76 8.72 -4.20
N GLY A 129 16.27 7.69 -3.55
CA GLY A 129 17.63 7.20 -3.64
C GLY A 129 17.66 5.69 -3.79
N SER A 130 18.38 5.19 -4.78
CA SER A 130 18.47 3.76 -5.10
C SER A 130 19.02 2.95 -3.92
N ALA A 131 18.54 1.71 -3.78
CA ALA A 131 19.07 0.70 -2.87
C ALA A 131 20.20 -0.15 -3.48
N SER A 132 20.62 0.14 -4.73
CA SER A 132 21.61 -0.65 -5.48
C SER A 132 23.08 -0.42 -5.08
N ILE A 133 23.37 0.60 -4.27
CA ILE A 133 24.71 0.92 -3.75
C ILE A 133 24.72 0.57 -2.25
N GLU A 134 25.88 0.26 -1.65
CA GLU A 134 26.04 -0.11 -0.22
C GLU A 134 25.47 0.91 0.81
N SER A 135 24.88 2.00 0.36
CA SER A 135 24.03 2.91 1.13
C SER A 135 22.59 2.40 1.22
N SER A 136 21.99 2.44 2.40
CA SER A 136 20.55 2.17 2.60
C SER A 136 19.69 2.98 1.62
N GLY A 137 19.08 2.32 0.64
CA GLY A 137 18.15 2.98 -0.30
C GLY A 137 16.97 3.61 0.42
N TYR A 138 16.48 4.72 -0.12
CA TYR A 138 15.45 5.53 0.53
C TYR A 138 14.49 6.15 -0.46
N PHE A 139 13.34 6.58 0.03
CA PHE A 139 12.46 7.44 -0.74
C PHE A 139 11.69 8.40 0.16
N CYS A 140 11.54 9.62 -0.35
CA CYS A 140 10.82 10.71 0.27
C CYS A 140 9.50 10.91 -0.47
N ARG A 141 8.39 10.70 0.22
CA ARG A 141 7.05 11.04 -0.25
C ARG A 141 6.50 12.13 0.63
N ALA A 142 5.58 12.96 0.14
CA ALA A 142 4.64 13.55 1.07
C ALA A 142 3.23 13.06 0.79
N TRP A 143 2.47 13.17 1.86
CA TRP A 143 1.03 13.24 1.81
C TRP A 143 0.65 14.66 2.17
N PHE A 144 -0.48 15.12 1.60
CA PHE A 144 -1.14 16.32 2.08
C PHE A 144 -1.31 16.22 3.61
N ALA A 145 -0.80 17.22 4.32
CA ALA A 145 -0.82 17.33 5.78
C ALA A 145 -2.20 17.14 6.42
N ASP A 146 -3.28 17.21 5.64
CA ASP A 146 -4.65 16.99 6.11
C ASP A 146 -5.08 15.52 6.20
N THR A 147 -4.46 14.60 5.45
CA THR A 147 -4.92 13.18 5.43
C THR A 147 -4.44 12.39 6.64
N ILE A 148 -3.22 12.68 7.12
CA ILE A 148 -2.65 12.06 8.34
C ILE A 148 -3.32 12.62 9.61
N ARG A 149 -3.87 13.84 9.56
CA ARG A 149 -4.56 14.48 10.69
C ARG A 149 -5.89 13.82 11.04
N THR A 150 -6.63 13.30 10.05
CA THR A 150 -8.01 12.81 10.26
C THR A 150 -8.10 11.30 10.47
N SER A 151 -7.23 10.51 9.86
CA SER A 151 -7.19 9.06 10.10
C SER A 151 -6.14 8.79 11.17
N GLY A 152 -6.56 8.72 12.44
CA GLY A 152 -5.72 8.13 13.49
C GLY A 152 -5.18 6.79 12.99
N LEU A 153 -3.90 6.79 12.58
CA LEU A 153 -3.22 5.66 11.96
C LEU A 153 -3.05 4.56 13.01
N LYS A 154 -4.12 3.80 13.23
CA LYS A 154 -4.02 2.42 13.65
C LYS A 154 -3.58 1.67 12.39
N ALA A 155 -2.26 1.54 12.20
CA ALA A 155 -1.68 0.64 11.21
C ALA A 155 -2.22 -0.78 11.49
N ARG A 156 -3.33 -1.12 10.85
CA ARG A 156 -4.03 -2.38 11.07
C ARG A 156 -3.71 -3.31 9.92
N SER A 157 -2.68 -4.13 10.18
CA SER A 157 -2.18 -5.26 9.39
C SER A 157 -1.86 -4.96 7.93
N SER A 158 -0.83 -5.63 7.43
CA SER A 158 -0.26 -5.65 6.07
C SER A 158 -1.21 -5.89 4.88
N ALA A 159 -2.53 -5.79 5.05
CA ALA A 159 -3.54 -6.11 4.04
C ALA A 159 -4.34 -4.89 3.54
N ASN A 160 -4.27 -3.72 4.19
CA ASN A 160 -5.11 -2.57 3.82
C ASN A 160 -4.29 -1.45 3.13
N ILE A 161 -4.19 -1.55 1.81
CA ILE A 161 -3.56 -0.59 0.89
C ILE A 161 -4.45 0.68 0.72
N ILE A 162 -5.71 0.64 1.18
CA ILE A 162 -6.69 1.72 1.02
C ILE A 162 -6.94 2.43 2.36
N LEU A 163 -6.69 3.74 2.41
CA LEU A 163 -7.06 4.59 3.54
C LEU A 163 -8.41 5.25 3.29
N PHE A 164 -9.21 5.38 4.34
CA PHE A 164 -10.52 6.02 4.31
C PHE A 164 -10.67 7.05 5.43
N ASP A 165 -11.40 8.12 5.15
CA ASP A 165 -11.89 9.03 6.20
C ASP A 165 -13.14 8.41 6.86
N PRO A 166 -13.10 8.08 8.16
CA PRO A 166 -14.23 7.44 8.84
C PRO A 166 -15.46 8.34 8.98
N LYS A 167 -15.35 9.65 8.78
CA LYS A 167 -16.50 10.56 8.83
C LYS A 167 -17.25 10.62 7.50
N SER A 168 -16.52 10.75 6.39
CA SER A 168 -17.12 10.84 5.06
C SER A 168 -17.23 9.50 4.34
N ASN A 169 -16.59 8.44 4.86
CA ASN A 169 -16.43 7.13 4.21
C ASN A 169 -15.80 7.21 2.81
N ARG A 170 -15.01 8.26 2.54
CA ARG A 170 -14.30 8.42 1.26
C ARG A 170 -12.91 7.83 1.36
N ILE A 171 -12.48 7.21 0.26
CA ILE A 171 -11.07 6.84 0.07
C ILE A 171 -10.25 8.12 0.02
N THR A 172 -9.18 8.17 0.82
CA THR A 172 -8.28 9.32 0.91
C THR A 172 -6.89 9.00 0.39
N ALA A 173 -6.49 7.73 0.36
CA ALA A 173 -5.22 7.33 -0.21
C ALA A 173 -5.20 5.86 -0.66
N LEU A 174 -4.40 5.58 -1.69
CA LEU A 174 -3.94 4.25 -2.09
C LEU A 174 -2.43 4.17 -1.87
N ILE A 175 -1.98 3.30 -0.96
CA ILE A 175 -0.62 3.28 -0.41
C ILE A 175 0.07 1.93 -0.63
N ASP A 176 1.36 1.85 -0.32
CA ASP A 176 2.09 0.57 -0.20
C ASP A 176 2.20 -0.27 -1.49
N TYR A 177 2.88 0.30 -2.50
CA TYR A 177 3.10 -0.33 -3.81
C TYR A 177 4.33 -1.26 -3.85
N ASP A 178 4.81 -1.72 -2.69
CA ASP A 178 6.07 -2.46 -2.55
C ASP A 178 6.07 -3.78 -3.33
N PHE A 179 4.91 -4.46 -3.37
CA PHE A 179 4.71 -5.73 -4.07
C PHE A 179 4.02 -5.56 -5.43
N ALA A 180 3.88 -4.33 -5.92
CA ALA A 180 3.21 -4.10 -7.18
C ALA A 180 4.01 -4.72 -8.34
N CYS A 181 3.28 -5.38 -9.24
CA CYS A 181 3.85 -5.98 -10.44
C CYS A 181 2.84 -5.89 -11.59
N MET A 182 3.33 -6.08 -12.82
CA MET A 182 2.44 -6.29 -13.96
C MET A 182 1.96 -7.74 -13.93
N SER A 183 0.66 -7.93 -13.71
CA SER A 183 0.02 -9.24 -13.65
C SER A 183 -1.31 -9.23 -14.40
N HIS A 184 -1.92 -10.41 -14.55
CA HIS A 184 -3.29 -10.50 -15.03
C HIS A 184 -4.24 -9.87 -14.00
N PRO A 185 -5.27 -9.09 -14.40
CA PRO A 185 -6.19 -8.43 -13.47
C PRO A 185 -6.88 -9.35 -12.45
N SER A 186 -6.95 -10.65 -12.73
CA SER A 186 -7.44 -11.66 -11.78
C SER A 186 -6.67 -11.70 -10.48
N TYR A 187 -5.38 -11.33 -10.49
CA TYR A 187 -4.52 -11.36 -9.31
C TYR A 187 -5.11 -10.54 -8.16
N GLU A 188 -5.66 -9.36 -8.45
CA GLU A 188 -6.28 -8.49 -7.46
C GLU A 188 -7.50 -9.15 -6.79
N PHE A 189 -8.30 -9.90 -7.56
CA PHE A 189 -9.45 -10.63 -7.03
C PHE A 189 -9.06 -11.89 -6.23
N LEU A 190 -7.83 -12.40 -6.41
CA LEU A 190 -7.31 -13.53 -5.65
C LEU A 190 -6.55 -13.09 -4.40
N ARG A 191 -5.93 -11.89 -4.40
CA ARG A 191 -4.95 -11.50 -3.37
C ARG A 191 -5.25 -10.17 -2.64
N SER A 192 -5.93 -9.21 -3.26
CA SER A 192 -5.92 -7.82 -2.77
C SER A 192 -7.21 -7.37 -2.07
N PHE A 193 -8.37 -7.90 -2.44
CA PHE A 193 -9.67 -7.40 -1.95
C PHE A 193 -10.22 -8.18 -0.74
N ASP A 194 -9.33 -8.74 0.10
CA ASP A 194 -9.75 -9.38 1.36
C ASP A 194 -10.44 -8.36 2.27
N GLY A 195 -11.45 -8.78 3.02
CA GLY A 195 -12.21 -7.92 3.93
C GLY A 195 -13.15 -6.89 3.28
N ALA A 196 -12.95 -6.52 2.00
CA ALA A 196 -13.86 -5.67 1.22
C ALA A 196 -14.93 -6.45 0.45
N GLY A 197 -14.89 -7.79 0.51
CA GLY A 197 -15.82 -8.68 -0.20
C GLY A 197 -15.52 -8.86 -1.69
N GLY A 198 -14.40 -8.32 -2.18
CA GLY A 198 -13.96 -8.47 -3.56
C GLY A 198 -13.14 -9.73 -3.81
N GLN A 199 -12.46 -10.26 -2.77
CA GLN A 199 -11.63 -11.45 -2.92
C GLN A 199 -12.50 -12.70 -3.07
N PHE A 200 -12.04 -13.61 -3.92
CA PHE A 200 -12.47 -15.01 -3.89
C PHE A 200 -11.22 -15.89 -3.87
N ARG A 201 -11.27 -16.99 -3.11
CA ARG A 201 -10.12 -17.90 -2.97
C ARG A 201 -10.11 -18.94 -4.09
N GLY A 202 -8.96 -19.58 -4.27
CA GLY A 202 -8.85 -20.77 -5.10
C GLY A 202 -9.76 -21.92 -4.64
N TRP A 203 -9.81 -22.99 -5.43
CA TRP A 203 -10.39 -24.29 -5.08
C TRP A 203 -10.01 -24.77 -3.66
N SER A 204 -10.92 -25.46 -2.98
CA SER A 204 -10.72 -26.07 -1.65
C SER A 204 -11.27 -27.50 -1.69
N THR A 205 -10.61 -28.44 -1.01
CA THR A 205 -11.09 -29.82 -0.86
C THR A 205 -12.33 -29.94 0.02
N ASP A 206 -12.58 -28.94 0.87
CA ASP A 206 -13.80 -28.83 1.66
C ASP A 206 -14.91 -28.12 0.86
N GLU A 207 -15.73 -28.92 0.19
CA GLU A 207 -16.85 -28.45 -0.65
C GLU A 207 -18.00 -27.82 0.15
N ALA A 208 -18.08 -28.08 1.47
CA ALA A 208 -19.11 -27.54 2.35
C ALA A 208 -18.77 -26.14 2.90
N ASN A 209 -17.60 -25.61 2.56
CA ASN A 209 -17.13 -24.32 3.03
C ASN A 209 -17.86 -23.17 2.33
N ASP A 210 -18.33 -22.18 3.10
CA ASP A 210 -18.89 -20.91 2.60
C ASP A 210 -18.00 -20.24 1.54
N GLY A 211 -16.68 -20.47 1.59
CA GLY A 211 -15.72 -20.02 0.59
C GLY A 211 -15.93 -20.61 -0.81
N MET A 212 -16.34 -21.88 -0.93
CA MET A 212 -16.63 -22.52 -2.21
C MET A 212 -17.94 -22.02 -2.82
N ALA A 213 -18.96 -21.79 -1.98
CA ALA A 213 -20.19 -21.14 -2.41
C ALA A 213 -19.92 -19.71 -2.90
N LEU A 214 -19.08 -18.94 -2.18
CA LEU A 214 -18.68 -17.59 -2.59
C LEU A 214 -17.94 -17.60 -3.93
N ARG A 215 -16.97 -18.51 -4.10
CA ARG A 215 -16.26 -18.71 -5.38
C ARG A 215 -17.24 -18.96 -6.52
N HIS A 216 -18.15 -19.92 -6.35
CA HIS A 216 -19.15 -20.22 -7.37
C HIS A 216 -20.01 -18.99 -7.69
N ALA A 217 -20.44 -18.23 -6.68
CA ALA A 217 -21.22 -17.01 -6.88
C ALA A 217 -20.45 -15.92 -7.65
N LYS A 218 -19.16 -15.75 -7.38
CA LYS A 218 -18.28 -14.78 -8.07
C LYS A 218 -18.00 -15.17 -9.52
N LEU A 219 -17.92 -16.47 -9.82
CA LEU A 219 -17.65 -16.98 -11.15
C LEU A 219 -18.91 -17.09 -12.02
N HIS A 220 -20.07 -17.37 -11.42
CA HIS A 220 -21.27 -17.77 -12.15
C HIS A 220 -22.53 -16.94 -11.82
N GLY A 221 -22.47 -16.07 -10.81
CA GLY A 221 -23.58 -15.24 -10.37
C GLY A 221 -24.14 -15.63 -9.01
N PHE A 222 -24.71 -14.66 -8.30
CA PHE A 222 -25.25 -14.85 -6.96
C PHE A 222 -26.61 -15.56 -6.98
N PRO A 223 -26.88 -16.47 -6.02
CA PRO A 223 -28.18 -17.11 -5.90
C PRO A 223 -29.26 -16.11 -5.45
N SER A 224 -30.52 -16.47 -5.70
CA SER A 224 -31.69 -15.75 -5.19
C SER A 224 -32.67 -16.77 -4.58
N PRO A 225 -32.99 -16.68 -3.28
CA PRO A 225 -32.50 -15.69 -2.30
C PRO A 225 -31.01 -15.87 -1.96
N LEU A 226 -30.39 -14.84 -1.37
CA LEU A 226 -29.03 -14.94 -0.84
C LEU A 226 -28.98 -15.92 0.35
N PRO A 227 -27.86 -16.62 0.57
CA PRO A 227 -27.68 -17.46 1.75
C PRO A 227 -27.64 -16.61 3.04
N PRO A 228 -27.99 -17.19 4.20
CA PRO A 228 -27.93 -16.49 5.47
C PRO A 228 -26.49 -16.11 5.83
N THR A 229 -26.29 -14.88 6.31
CA THR A 229 -24.98 -14.46 6.86
C THR A 229 -24.78 -15.07 8.25
N THR A 230 -23.68 -15.79 8.44
CA THR A 230 -23.25 -16.30 9.76
C THR A 230 -22.20 -15.37 10.36
N LYS A 231 -21.97 -15.45 11.69
CA LYS A 231 -21.06 -14.56 12.42
C LYS A 231 -19.63 -14.58 11.87
N ASP A 232 -19.16 -15.76 11.49
CA ASP A 232 -17.78 -16.02 11.04
C ASP A 232 -17.70 -16.46 9.56
N GLY A 233 -18.84 -16.48 8.85
CA GLY A 233 -18.92 -16.86 7.45
C GLY A 233 -19.00 -15.67 6.49
N VAL A 234 -19.39 -15.96 5.26
CA VAL A 234 -19.44 -14.95 4.19
C VAL A 234 -20.55 -13.93 4.46
N LYS A 235 -20.20 -12.65 4.40
CA LYS A 235 -21.15 -11.52 4.49
C LYS A 235 -21.81 -11.29 3.14
N TRP A 236 -22.75 -12.15 2.77
CA TRP A 236 -23.34 -12.23 1.43
C TRP A 236 -23.88 -10.91 0.90
N ASP A 237 -24.54 -10.12 1.73
CA ASP A 237 -25.07 -8.80 1.32
C ASP A 237 -23.96 -7.82 0.91
N ILE A 238 -22.84 -7.82 1.63
CA ILE A 238 -21.68 -6.96 1.34
C ILE A 238 -21.03 -7.40 0.03
N VAL A 239 -20.81 -8.70 -0.13
CA VAL A 239 -20.14 -9.26 -1.32
C VAL A 239 -21.01 -9.08 -2.58
N LYS A 240 -22.32 -9.23 -2.46
CA LYS A 240 -23.26 -8.94 -3.55
C LYS A 240 -23.25 -7.44 -3.90
N ALA A 241 -23.33 -6.57 -2.89
CA ALA A 241 -23.30 -5.12 -3.14
C ALA A 241 -22.02 -4.69 -3.86
N TRP A 242 -20.86 -5.25 -3.48
CA TRP A 242 -19.59 -5.03 -4.19
C TRP A 242 -19.68 -5.39 -5.67
N GLU A 243 -20.16 -6.59 -6.01
CA GLU A 243 -20.27 -7.06 -7.39
C GLU A 243 -21.28 -6.24 -8.20
N ASP A 244 -22.42 -5.89 -7.60
CA ASP A 244 -23.43 -5.07 -8.25
C ASP A 244 -22.86 -3.67 -8.59
N GLU A 245 -22.04 -3.07 -7.73
CA GLU A 245 -21.37 -1.79 -8.03
C GLU A 245 -20.31 -1.93 -9.13
N LEU A 246 -19.50 -2.98 -9.11
CA LEU A 246 -18.52 -3.23 -10.17
C LEU A 246 -19.20 -3.45 -11.54
N GLU A 247 -20.32 -4.18 -11.56
CA GLU A 247 -21.11 -4.40 -12.77
C GLU A 247 -21.73 -3.10 -13.30
N LYS A 248 -22.28 -2.25 -12.42
CA LYS A 248 -22.81 -0.91 -12.79
C LYS A 248 -21.74 -0.04 -13.43
N LEU A 249 -20.50 -0.13 -12.96
CA LEU A 249 -19.35 0.60 -13.48
C LEU A 249 -18.70 -0.08 -14.70
N ASN A 250 -19.29 -1.18 -15.20
CA ASN A 250 -18.78 -1.96 -16.32
C ASN A 250 -17.32 -2.41 -16.12
N VAL A 251 -16.96 -2.72 -14.87
CA VAL A 251 -15.64 -3.22 -14.50
C VAL A 251 -15.53 -4.68 -14.95
N LYS A 252 -14.32 -5.07 -15.36
CA LYS A 252 -14.02 -6.48 -15.62
C LYS A 252 -13.97 -7.25 -14.29
N ILE A 253 -14.90 -8.17 -14.08
CA ILE A 253 -15.09 -8.96 -12.86
C ILE A 253 -14.88 -10.44 -13.17
N PRO A 254 -14.58 -11.30 -12.17
CA PRO A 254 -14.29 -12.72 -12.41
C PRO A 254 -15.26 -13.38 -13.39
N ARG A 255 -16.58 -13.27 -13.17
CA ARG A 255 -17.63 -13.81 -14.06
C ARG A 255 -17.47 -13.47 -15.56
N ASN A 256 -16.91 -12.31 -15.91
CA ASN A 256 -16.71 -11.89 -17.31
C ASN A 256 -15.24 -11.97 -17.78
N MET A 257 -14.33 -12.48 -16.94
CA MET A 257 -12.96 -12.77 -17.30
C MET A 257 -12.84 -14.15 -17.97
N ARG A 258 -12.52 -14.18 -19.26
CA ARG A 258 -12.31 -15.45 -19.97
C ARG A 258 -11.20 -16.28 -19.30
N GLY A 259 -11.54 -17.50 -18.87
CA GLY A 259 -10.60 -18.47 -18.31
C GLY A 259 -10.26 -18.30 -16.84
N ILE A 260 -10.97 -17.42 -16.11
CA ILE A 260 -10.73 -17.18 -14.68
C ILE A 260 -10.99 -18.40 -13.81
N ASP A 261 -11.91 -19.27 -14.25
CA ASP A 261 -12.28 -20.52 -13.62
C ASP A 261 -11.05 -21.43 -13.49
N LYS A 262 -10.32 -21.58 -14.61
CA LYS A 262 -9.08 -22.36 -14.68
C LYS A 262 -7.96 -21.73 -13.88
N VAL A 263 -7.83 -20.41 -13.89
CA VAL A 263 -6.84 -19.69 -13.07
C VAL A 263 -7.12 -19.93 -11.59
N ALA A 264 -8.39 -19.84 -11.18
CA ALA A 264 -8.80 -20.07 -9.80
C ALA A 264 -8.67 -21.54 -9.36
N ASP A 265 -8.76 -22.49 -10.28
CA ASP A 265 -8.46 -23.91 -9.98
C ASP A 265 -6.97 -24.13 -9.71
N VAL A 266 -6.08 -23.42 -10.42
CA VAL A 266 -4.62 -23.54 -10.29
C VAL A 266 -4.06 -22.72 -9.12
N ASP A 267 -4.66 -21.58 -8.78
CA ASP A 267 -4.22 -20.71 -7.67
C ASP A 267 -4.08 -21.48 -6.35
N THR A 268 -4.96 -22.46 -6.10
CA THR A 268 -4.88 -23.37 -4.94
C THR A 268 -3.62 -24.21 -4.88
N VAL A 269 -3.09 -24.62 -6.03
CA VAL A 269 -1.95 -25.53 -6.11
C VAL A 269 -0.66 -24.81 -5.72
N GLN A 270 -0.63 -23.48 -5.78
CA GLN A 270 0.52 -22.66 -5.37
C GLN A 270 0.55 -22.32 -3.87
N GLU A 271 -0.47 -22.69 -3.10
CA GLU A 271 -0.53 -22.47 -1.64
C GLU A 271 0.02 -23.66 -0.82
N ILE A 272 0.65 -24.65 -1.48
CA ILE A 272 1.33 -25.80 -0.86
C ILE A 272 2.84 -25.60 -0.84
#